data_AF-A0A497Y5S4-F1
#
_entry.id   AF-A0A497Y5S4-F1
#
_cell.length_a   1.000
_cell.length_b   1.000
_cell.length_c   1.000
_cell.angle_alpha   90.00
_cell.angle_beta   90.00
_cell.angle_gamma   90.00
#
_symmetry.space_group_name_H-M   'P 1'
#
loop_
_entity.id
_entity.type
_entity.pdbx_description
1 polymer ?
#
loop_
_entity_poly.entity_id
_entity_poly.type
_entity_poly.pdbx_seq_one_letter_code
_entity_poly.pdbx_strand_id
1 'polypeptide(L)'
;MKAKTFTKLLYYQKFIGILLIAIGIPMLISSQSPESTKVLIFGLFILFTSWERIMDERLLSLKMTSIYFAIIIGYTFKMISSELVKQHIFSYELTSIDHFIILIFAVANVTYFSSLYLSKNKGDD
;
A
#
# COMPACT_ATOMS: atom_id res chain seq x y z
N MET A 1 22.23 21.79 0.96
CA MET A 1 22.06 21.33 -0.45
C MET A 1 21.42 19.93 -0.59
N LYS A 2 21.60 18.99 0.36
CA LYS A 2 21.02 17.62 0.31
C LYS A 2 19.48 17.53 0.37
N ALA A 3 18.81 18.48 1.03
CA ALA A 3 17.35 18.44 1.22
C ALA A 3 16.53 18.54 -0.08
N LYS A 4 17.02 19.28 -1.10
CA LYS A 4 16.33 19.44 -2.40
C LYS A 4 16.38 18.17 -3.25
N THR A 5 17.44 17.38 -3.13
CA THR A 5 17.60 16.12 -3.88
C THR A 5 16.65 15.05 -3.32
N PHE A 6 16.49 15.00 -2.00
CA PHE A 6 15.62 14.03 -1.34
C PHE A 6 14.15 14.25 -1.69
N THR A 7 13.69 15.50 -1.76
CA THR A 7 12.32 15.83 -2.18
C THR A 7 12.05 15.49 -3.64
N LYS A 8 13.03 15.66 -4.53
CA LYS A 8 12.91 15.20 -5.93
C LYS A 8 12.79 13.68 -6.02
N LEU A 9 13.59 12.94 -5.26
CA LEU A 9 13.55 11.47 -5.25
C LEU A 9 12.15 10.95 -4.86
N LEU A 10 11.58 11.51 -3.79
CA LEU A 10 10.24 11.15 -3.32
C LEU A 10 9.14 11.49 -4.34
N TYR A 11 9.33 12.55 -5.12
CA TYR A 11 8.42 12.89 -6.21
C TYR A 11 8.46 11.87 -7.35
N TYR A 12 9.64 11.34 -7.68
CA TYR A 12 9.77 10.32 -8.73
C TYR A 12 9.29 8.94 -8.27
N GLN A 13 9.40 8.63 -6.99
CA GLN A 13 8.95 7.38 -6.39
C GLN A 13 7.47 7.08 -6.68
N LYS A 14 6.60 8.11 -6.73
CA LYS A 14 5.18 7.91 -7.05
C LYS A 14 4.97 7.28 -8.43
N PHE A 15 5.79 7.66 -9.43
CA PHE A 15 5.65 7.14 -10.79
C PHE A 15 6.06 5.68 -10.87
N ILE A 16 7.05 5.27 -10.08
CA ILE A 16 7.44 3.86 -9.93
C ILE A 16 6.27 3.07 -9.33
N GLY A 17 5.62 3.60 -8.29
CA GLY A 17 4.44 2.99 -7.68
C GLY A 17 3.29 2.85 -8.68
N ILE A 18 2.96 3.90 -9.42
CA ILE A 18 1.91 3.89 -10.45
C ILE A 18 2.23 2.86 -11.54
N LEU A 19 3.48 2.80 -12.01
CA LEU A 19 3.90 1.85 -13.03
C LEU A 19 3.76 0.40 -12.56
N LEU A 20 4.16 0.11 -11.32
CA LEU A 20 3.98 -1.21 -10.71
C LEU A 20 2.50 -1.58 -10.56
N ILE A 21 1.63 -0.63 -10.21
CA ILE A 21 0.18 -0.86 -10.14
C ILE A 21 -0.38 -1.15 -11.54
N ALA A 22 0.04 -0.37 -12.55
CA ALA A 22 -0.40 -0.52 -13.93
C ALA A 22 -0.02 -1.88 -14.55
N ILE A 23 1.11 -2.47 -14.11
CA ILE A 23 1.53 -3.82 -14.51
C ILE A 23 0.87 -4.90 -13.62
N GLY A 24 0.77 -4.64 -12.31
CA GLY A 24 0.24 -5.59 -11.34
C GLY A 24 -1.25 -5.93 -11.56
N ILE A 25 -2.07 -4.95 -11.95
CA ILE A 25 -3.51 -5.16 -12.22
C ILE A 25 -3.73 -6.18 -13.35
N PRO A 26 -3.18 -5.98 -14.56
CA PRO A 26 -3.35 -6.96 -15.65
C PRO A 26 -2.71 -8.31 -15.34
N MET A 27 -1.59 -8.35 -14.60
CA MET A 27 -1.00 -9.62 -14.15
C MET A 27 -1.93 -10.38 -13.19
N LEU A 28 -2.58 -9.68 -12.26
CA LEU A 28 -3.52 -10.29 -11.32
C LEU A 28 -4.74 -10.87 -12.03
N ILE A 29 -5.25 -10.16 -13.04
CA ILE A 29 -6.41 -10.62 -13.85
C ILE A 29 -6.03 -11.81 -14.74
N SER A 30 -4.86 -11.78 -15.37
CA SER A 30 -4.45 -12.79 -16.36
C SER A 30 -3.93 -14.09 -15.73
N SER A 31 -3.12 -13.97 -14.68
CA SER A 31 -2.34 -15.09 -14.13
C SER A 31 -2.82 -15.58 -12.76
N GLN A 32 -3.49 -14.72 -11.97
CA GLN A 32 -3.86 -14.97 -10.55
C GLN A 32 -2.72 -15.60 -9.72
N SER A 33 -1.47 -15.44 -10.13
CA SER A 33 -0.33 -16.05 -9.46
C SER A 33 0.01 -15.28 -8.18
N PRO A 34 0.56 -15.95 -7.15
CA PRO A 34 1.01 -15.28 -5.93
C PRO A 34 2.04 -14.16 -6.17
N GLU A 35 2.79 -14.24 -7.27
CA GLU A 35 3.75 -13.21 -7.67
C GLU A 35 3.07 -11.93 -8.15
N SER A 36 1.96 -12.05 -8.90
CA SER A 36 1.19 -10.89 -9.36
C SER A 36 0.63 -10.08 -8.19
N THR A 37 0.18 -10.76 -7.13
CA THR A 37 -0.33 -10.15 -5.90
C THR A 37 0.77 -9.35 -5.18
N LYS A 38 1.99 -9.90 -5.12
CA LYS A 38 3.14 -9.22 -4.51
C LYS A 38 3.54 -7.95 -5.27
N VAL A 39 3.58 -8.00 -6.61
CA VAL A 39 3.90 -6.83 -7.44
C VAL A 39 2.90 -5.69 -7.18
N LEU A 40 1.61 -6.02 -7.11
CA LEU A 40 0.55 -5.05 -6.85
C LEU A 40 0.67 -4.45 -5.43
N ILE A 41 0.89 -5.28 -4.41
CA ILE A 41 1.12 -4.82 -3.03
C ILE A 41 2.32 -3.87 -2.98
N PHE A 42 3.42 -4.21 -3.66
CA PHE A 42 4.63 -3.40 -3.68
C PHE A 42 4.40 -2.04 -4.36
N GLY A 43 3.69 -2.03 -5.49
CA GLY A 43 3.33 -0.78 -6.18
C GLY A 43 2.45 0.13 -5.32
N LEU A 44 1.44 -0.45 -4.67
CA LEU A 44 0.56 0.28 -3.76
C LEU A 44 1.29 0.82 -2.52
N PHE A 45 2.24 0.07 -1.98
CA PHE A 45 3.08 0.50 -0.86
C PHE A 45 4.03 1.64 -1.25
N ILE A 46 4.67 1.55 -2.41
CA ILE A 46 5.54 2.62 -2.93
C ILE A 46 4.76 3.90 -3.17
N LEU A 47 3.56 3.79 -3.75
CA LEU A 47 2.67 4.92 -3.95
C LEU A 47 2.24 5.53 -2.61
N PHE A 48 1.90 4.67 -1.65
CA PHE A 48 1.48 5.08 -0.32
C PHE A 48 2.56 5.87 0.43
N THR A 49 3.81 5.42 0.35
CA THR A 49 4.97 6.05 1.00
C THR A 49 5.52 7.26 0.25
N SER A 50 5.00 7.55 -0.95
CA SER A 50 5.39 8.75 -1.68
C SER A 50 4.97 10.02 -0.92
N TRP A 51 5.83 11.03 -0.98
CA TRP A 51 5.66 12.27 -0.24
C TRP A 51 5.00 13.34 -1.11
N GLU A 52 3.93 13.95 -0.63
CA GLU A 52 3.36 15.17 -1.22
C GLU A 52 3.69 16.41 -0.37
N ARG A 53 3.96 17.54 -1.03
CA ARG A 53 4.41 18.77 -0.37
C ARG A 53 3.34 19.48 0.48
N ILE A 54 2.07 19.16 0.25
CA ILE A 54 0.89 19.77 0.93
C ILE A 54 0.46 18.94 2.15
N MET A 55 1.22 17.91 2.51
CA MET A 55 0.79 16.97 3.52
C MET A 55 0.91 17.55 4.93
N ASP A 56 -0.25 17.66 5.60
CA ASP A 56 -0.35 17.98 7.02
C ASP A 56 0.26 16.83 7.85
N GLU A 57 1.18 17.13 8.76
CA GLU A 57 1.95 16.13 9.50
C GLU A 57 1.06 15.16 10.29
N ARG A 58 -0.10 15.66 10.72
CA ARG A 58 -1.10 14.89 11.47
C ARG A 58 -1.79 13.84 10.61
N LEU A 59 -2.11 14.16 9.36
CA LEU A 59 -2.69 13.22 8.40
C LEU A 59 -1.67 12.14 8.02
N LEU A 60 -0.40 12.52 7.86
CA LEU A 60 0.69 11.57 7.60
C LEU A 60 0.86 10.58 8.76
N SER A 61 0.87 11.08 10.00
CA SER A 61 0.95 10.26 11.20
C SER A 61 -0.18 9.23 11.25
N LEU A 62 -1.43 9.68 11.12
CA LEU A 62 -2.61 8.81 11.17
C LEU A 62 -2.54 7.72 10.09
N LYS A 63 -2.22 8.15 8.85
CA LYS A 63 -2.04 7.30 7.68
C LYS A 63 -1.01 6.19 7.96
N MET A 64 0.18 6.56 8.43
CA MET A 64 1.24 5.60 8.70
C MET A 64 0.86 4.64 9.83
N THR A 65 0.32 5.13 10.94
CA THR A 65 -0.08 4.27 12.07
C THR A 65 -1.17 3.26 11.71
N SER A 66 -2.23 3.69 11.01
CA SER A 66 -3.34 2.81 10.68
C SER A 66 -2.92 1.67 9.75
N ILE A 67 -2.03 1.95 8.80
CA ILE A 67 -1.50 0.93 7.91
C ILE A 67 -0.47 0.03 8.60
N TYR A 68 0.37 0.58 9.47
CA TYR A 68 1.30 -0.24 10.24
C TYR A 68 0.55 -1.28 11.07
N PHE A 69 -0.53 -0.86 11.74
CA PHE A 69 -1.40 -1.77 12.48
C PHE A 69 -2.07 -2.80 11.56
N ALA A 70 -2.65 -2.37 10.43
CA ALA A 70 -3.31 -3.29 9.50
C ALA A 70 -2.35 -4.33 8.91
N ILE A 71 -1.11 -3.93 8.58
CA ILE A 71 -0.08 -4.83 8.06
C ILE A 71 0.40 -5.78 9.14
N ILE A 72 0.78 -5.27 10.33
CA ILE A 72 1.28 -6.13 11.42
C ILE A 72 0.22 -7.17 11.77
N ILE A 73 -1.02 -6.74 12.01
CA ILE A 73 -2.09 -7.66 12.39
C ILE A 73 -2.34 -8.66 11.25
N GLY A 74 -2.48 -8.17 10.00
CA GLY A 74 -2.73 -9.04 8.85
C GLY A 74 -1.63 -10.08 8.63
N TYR A 75 -0.36 -9.68 8.66
CA TYR A 75 0.76 -10.61 8.48
C TYR A 75 0.96 -11.54 9.66
N THR A 76 0.78 -11.07 10.90
CA THR A 76 0.83 -11.94 12.07
C THR A 76 -0.22 -13.04 11.97
N PHE A 77 -1.46 -12.70 11.61
CA PHE A 77 -2.50 -13.70 11.37
C PHE A 77 -2.15 -14.67 10.23
N LYS A 78 -1.58 -14.17 9.12
CA LYS A 78 -1.12 -15.01 8.01
C LYS A 78 -0.05 -15.99 8.44
N MET A 79 0.93 -15.52 9.21
CA MET A 79 2.06 -16.33 9.66
C MET A 79 1.61 -17.42 10.63
N ILE A 80 0.74 -17.07 11.58
CA ILE A 80 0.13 -18.04 12.50
C ILE A 80 -0.68 -19.08 11.71
N SER A 81 -1.50 -18.65 10.76
CA SER A 81 -2.30 -19.53 9.92
C SER A 81 -1.42 -20.47 9.09
N SER A 82 -0.36 -19.98 8.45
CA SER A 82 0.50 -20.84 7.62
C SER A 82 1.28 -21.85 8.47
N GLU A 83 1.70 -21.47 9.67
CA GLU A 83 2.40 -22.39 10.58
C GLU A 83 1.48 -23.50 11.11
N LEU A 84 0.22 -23.16 11.43
CA LEU A 84 -0.81 -24.14 11.80
C LEU A 84 -1.14 -25.12 10.66
N VAL A 85 -1.11 -24.65 9.40
CA VAL A 85 -1.30 -25.50 8.22
C VAL A 85 -0.11 -26.44 8.01
N LYS A 86 1.12 -25.96 8.17
CA LYS A 86 2.32 -26.82 8.10
C LYS A 86 2.30 -27.93 9.14
N GLN A 87 1.77 -27.65 10.34
CA GLN A 87 1.61 -28.62 11.41
C GLN A 87 0.40 -29.56 11.21
N HIS A 88 -0.31 -29.46 10.08
CA HIS A 88 -1.51 -30.25 9.74
C HIS A 88 -2.66 -30.09 10.74
N ILE A 89 -2.65 -29.03 11.55
CA ILE A 89 -3.71 -28.71 12.51
C ILE A 89 -4.94 -28.13 11.76
N PHE A 90 -4.69 -27.46 10.64
CA PHE A 90 -5.72 -26.92 9.73
C PHE A 90 -5.35 -27.19 8.27
N SER A 91 -6.35 -27.47 7.43
CA SER A 91 -6.15 -27.76 6.00
C SER A 91 -6.24 -26.52 5.09
N TYR A 92 -6.54 -25.35 5.67
CA TYR A 92 -6.87 -24.13 4.93
C TYR A 92 -5.81 -23.04 5.16
N GLU A 93 -5.08 -22.69 4.11
CA GLU A 93 -4.13 -21.57 4.12
C GLU A 93 -4.85 -20.27 3.75
N LEU A 94 -4.69 -19.22 4.56
CA LEU A 94 -5.24 -17.89 4.29
C LEU A 94 -4.46 -17.19 3.15
N THR A 95 -4.72 -17.60 1.91
CA THR A 95 -4.28 -16.90 0.68
C THR A 95 -5.06 -15.62 0.42
N SER A 96 -6.25 -15.48 1.02
CA SER A 96 -7.10 -14.30 0.95
C SER A 96 -6.50 -13.06 1.65
N ILE A 97 -5.52 -13.23 2.54
CA ILE A 97 -4.88 -12.10 3.23
C ILE A 97 -4.16 -11.18 2.24
N ASP A 98 -3.55 -11.70 1.17
CA ASP A 98 -2.84 -10.85 0.22
C ASP A 98 -3.82 -9.93 -0.54
N HIS A 99 -5.01 -10.45 -0.87
CA HIS A 99 -6.10 -9.66 -1.45
C HIS A 99 -6.66 -8.64 -0.45
N PHE A 100 -6.75 -9.00 0.82
CA PHE A 100 -7.15 -8.08 1.89
C PHE A 100 -6.14 -6.94 2.08
N ILE A 101 -4.84 -7.23 2.01
CA ILE A 101 -3.76 -6.24 2.07
C ILE A 101 -3.83 -5.30 0.86
N ILE A 102 -4.04 -5.84 -0.35
CA ILE A 102 -4.28 -5.02 -1.55
C ILE A 102 -5.44 -4.05 -1.33
N LEU A 103 -6.56 -4.56 -0.80
CA LEU A 103 -7.75 -3.74 -0.54
C LEU A 103 -7.46 -2.62 0.46
N ILE A 104 -6.81 -2.92 1.59
CA ILE A 104 -6.44 -1.90 2.59
C ILE A 104 -5.56 -0.83 1.97
N PHE A 105 -4.52 -1.23 1.23
CA PHE A 105 -3.64 -0.27 0.60
C PHE A 105 -4.34 0.55 -0.48
N ALA A 106 -5.21 -0.06 -1.28
CA ALA A 106 -5.98 0.64 -2.30
C ALA A 106 -6.89 1.70 -1.66
N VAL A 107 -7.68 1.31 -0.65
CA VAL A 107 -8.55 2.23 0.11
C VAL A 107 -7.73 3.35 0.73
N ALA A 108 -6.62 3.02 1.40
CA ALA A 108 -5.78 4.04 2.04
C ALA A 108 -5.18 5.03 1.03
N ASN A 109 -4.73 4.55 -0.14
CA ASN A 109 -4.25 5.43 -1.21
C ASN A 109 -5.37 6.31 -1.75
N VAL A 110 -6.56 5.76 -2.01
CA VAL A 110 -7.72 6.53 -2.48
C VAL A 110 -8.10 7.59 -1.46
N THR A 111 -8.33 7.23 -0.20
CA THR A 111 -8.66 8.17 0.88
C THR A 111 -7.59 9.26 1.00
N TYR A 112 -6.31 8.88 0.90
CA TYR A 112 -5.19 9.81 0.94
C TYR A 112 -5.24 10.83 -0.20
N PHE A 113 -5.25 10.38 -1.45
CA PHE A 113 -5.24 11.27 -2.61
C PHE A 113 -6.53 12.08 -2.73
N SER A 114 -7.69 11.52 -2.38
CA SER A 114 -8.96 12.26 -2.33
C SER A 114 -8.91 13.38 -1.30
N SER A 115 -8.38 13.13 -0.10
CA SER A 115 -8.23 14.16 0.93
C SER A 115 -7.27 15.26 0.50
N LEU A 116 -6.18 14.89 -0.17
CA LEU A 116 -5.19 15.82 -0.70
C LEU A 116 -5.77 16.73 -1.78
N TYR A 117 -6.58 16.17 -2.68
CA TYR A 117 -7.27 16.91 -3.72
C TYR A 117 -8.27 17.92 -3.13
N LEU A 118 -9.08 17.48 -2.15
CA LEU A 118 -10.02 18.36 -1.45
C LEU A 118 -9.33 19.48 -0.65
N SER A 119 -8.20 19.17 0.00
CA SER A 119 -7.45 20.16 0.77
C SER A 119 -6.79 21.20 -0.13
N LYS A 120 -6.29 20.79 -1.31
CA LYS A 120 -5.75 21.72 -2.31
C LYS A 120 -6.82 22.69 -2.82
N ASN A 121 -8.03 22.20 -3.09
CA ASN A 121 -9.12 23.01 -3.63
C ASN A 121 -9.69 24.03 -2.63
N LYS A 122 -9.42 23.88 -1.32
CA LYS A 122 -9.80 24.84 -0.28
C LYS A 122 -8.81 25.99 -0.08
N GLY A 123 -7.63 25.93 -0.71
CA GLY A 123 -6.58 26.95 -0.55
C GLY A 123 -6.50 27.99 -1.67
N ASP A 124 -7.42 27.94 -2.65
CA ASP A 124 -7.50 28.86 -3.79
C ASP A 124 -8.69 29.84 -3.69
N ASP A 125 -9.38 29.90 -2.54
CA ASP A 125 -10.38 30.93 -2.17
C ASP A 125 -9.85 31.80 -1.02
#